data_AF-A0A1Q6YP73-F1
#
_entry.id   AF-A0A1Q6YP73-F1
#
_cell.length_a   1.000
_cell.length_b   1.000
_cell.length_c   1.000
_cell.angle_alpha   90.00
_cell.angle_beta   90.00
_cell.angle_gamma   90.00
#
_symmetry.space_group_name_H-M   'P 1'
#
loop_
_entity.id
_entity.type
_entity.pdbx_description
1 polymer ?
#
loop_
_entity_poly.entity_id
_entity_poly.type
_entity_poly.pdbx_seq_one_letter_code
_entity_poly.pdbx_strand_id
1 'polypeptide(L)'
;MGITQAAGRVGIPGLYVTGDPGGIDENAKIGQLGIRIGLGWAKSLSFTTGQCPMMRYHRQLMMAILNDKVQIAKAVNATVIPLEEAPQGYKDFDKGAAKKFVLNPHDLIPA
;
A
#
# COMPACT_ATOMS: atom_id res chain seq x y z
N MET A 1 2.34 17.32 3.06
CA MET A 1 2.93 18.38 2.22
C MET A 1 4.04 19.20 2.90
N GLY A 2 4.27 19.04 4.21
CA GLY A 2 5.35 19.77 4.91
C GLY A 2 6.75 19.39 4.43
N ILE A 3 6.99 18.10 4.17
CA ILE A 3 8.34 17.56 3.89
C ILE A 3 8.76 17.56 2.41
N THR A 4 7.83 17.39 1.47
CA THR A 4 8.13 17.33 0.03
C THR A 4 8.67 18.69 -0.45
N GLN A 5 9.82 18.75 -1.13
CA GLN A 5 10.38 20.02 -1.61
C GLN A 5 9.45 20.72 -2.63
N ALA A 6 9.69 22.02 -2.87
CA ALA A 6 8.97 22.76 -3.91
C ALA A 6 9.17 22.10 -5.29
N ALA A 7 8.14 22.14 -6.14
CA ALA A 7 8.01 21.41 -7.40
C ALA A 7 8.09 19.87 -7.30
N GLY A 8 8.06 19.31 -6.09
CA GLY A 8 8.07 17.86 -5.87
C GLY A 8 6.75 17.18 -6.24
N ARG A 9 6.78 15.84 -6.29
CA ARG A 9 5.62 15.00 -6.61
C ARG A 9 5.20 14.16 -5.41
N VAL A 10 3.90 14.00 -5.22
CA VAL A 10 3.30 13.14 -4.19
C VAL A 10 2.51 12.04 -4.89
N GLY A 11 3.07 10.82 -4.91
CA GLY A 11 2.36 9.62 -5.34
C GLY A 11 1.56 9.06 -4.16
N ILE A 12 0.27 8.79 -4.38
CA ILE A 12 -0.68 8.37 -3.35
C ILE A 12 -1.22 6.99 -3.71
N PRO A 13 -0.50 5.90 -3.37
CA PRO A 13 -0.99 4.53 -3.56
C PRO A 13 -1.98 4.10 -2.45
N GLY A 14 -2.07 4.86 -1.36
CA GLY A 14 -3.01 4.60 -0.27
C GLY A 14 -4.46 4.73 -0.75
N LEU A 15 -5.33 3.85 -0.24
CA LEU A 15 -6.74 3.86 -0.58
C LEU A 15 -7.45 5.03 0.12
N TYR A 16 -8.17 5.81 -0.68
CA TYR A 16 -9.15 6.80 -0.23
C TYR A 16 -10.48 6.44 -0.87
N VAL A 17 -11.52 6.25 -0.05
CA VAL A 17 -12.83 5.74 -0.49
C VAL A 17 -13.83 6.86 -0.68
N THR A 18 -14.85 6.63 -1.53
CA THR A 18 -15.95 7.58 -1.77
C THR A 18 -16.97 7.58 -0.62
N GLY A 19 -16.93 6.57 0.24
CA GLY A 19 -17.73 6.51 1.46
C GLY A 19 -17.11 5.58 2.49
N ASP A 20 -17.08 6.02 3.73
CA ASP A 20 -16.56 5.28 4.88
C ASP A 20 -17.57 5.33 6.03
N PRO A 21 -18.38 4.28 6.23
CA PRO A 21 -19.35 4.25 7.33
C PRO A 21 -18.72 4.46 8.72
N GLY A 22 -17.43 4.10 8.88
CA GLY A 22 -16.65 4.31 10.10
C GLY A 22 -15.90 5.64 10.15
N GLY A 23 -16.16 6.55 9.21
CA GLY A 23 -15.49 7.84 9.11
C GLY A 23 -15.62 8.65 10.40
N ILE A 24 -14.54 9.33 10.77
CA ILE A 24 -14.41 10.07 12.03
C ILE A 24 -15.38 11.27 12.16
N ASP A 25 -15.89 11.76 11.04
CA ASP A 25 -16.87 12.85 10.95
C ASP A 25 -17.76 12.68 9.70
N GLU A 26 -18.79 13.53 9.57
CA GLU A 26 -19.75 13.47 8.45
C GLU A 26 -19.11 13.71 7.08
N ASN A 27 -18.02 14.49 7.01
CA ASN A 27 -17.30 14.71 5.76
C ASN A 27 -16.51 13.46 5.36
N ALA A 28 -15.79 12.86 6.32
CA ALA A 28 -15.02 11.64 6.10
C ALA A 28 -15.91 10.48 5.66
N LYS A 29 -17.15 10.40 6.18
CA LYS A 29 -18.14 9.40 5.77
C LYS A 29 -18.49 9.43 4.29
N ILE A 30 -18.34 10.57 3.63
CA ILE A 30 -18.56 10.74 2.18
C ILE A 30 -17.23 10.93 1.41
N GLY A 31 -16.11 10.55 2.01
CA GLY A 31 -14.78 10.65 1.39
C GLY A 31 -14.24 12.09 1.27
N GLN A 32 -14.88 13.08 1.90
CA GLN A 32 -14.43 14.47 1.90
C GLN A 32 -13.41 14.68 3.03
N LEU A 33 -12.20 15.06 2.66
CA LEU A 33 -11.09 15.25 3.61
C LEU A 33 -10.68 16.70 3.74
N GLY A 34 -10.47 17.14 4.98
CA GLY A 34 -9.83 18.42 5.28
C GLY A 34 -8.33 18.37 4.97
N ILE A 35 -7.94 18.80 3.78
CA ILE A 35 -6.52 18.88 3.37
C ILE A 35 -6.06 20.33 3.23
N ARG A 36 -4.82 20.63 3.63
CA ARG A 36 -4.19 21.96 3.47
C ARG A 36 -3.73 22.22 2.02
N ILE A 37 -4.61 22.09 1.03
CA ILE A 37 -4.25 22.10 -0.40
C ILE A 37 -3.48 23.35 -0.82
N GLY A 38 -3.74 24.51 -0.21
CA GLY A 38 -3.00 25.75 -0.43
C GLY A 38 -1.50 25.65 -0.14
N LEU A 39 -1.08 24.83 0.84
CA LEU A 39 0.34 24.57 1.11
C LEU A 39 1.00 23.78 -0.03
N GLY A 40 0.27 22.83 -0.62
CA GLY A 40 0.73 22.09 -1.79
C GLY A 40 0.82 22.99 -3.01
N TRP A 41 -0.19 23.84 -3.19
CA TRP A 41 -0.24 24.83 -4.26
C TRP A 41 0.95 25.80 -4.19
N ALA A 42 1.23 26.38 -3.01
CA ALA A 42 2.35 27.31 -2.82
C ALA A 42 3.72 26.68 -3.11
N LYS A 43 3.81 25.36 -2.99
CA LYS A 43 5.01 24.58 -3.29
C LYS A 43 4.99 23.95 -4.69
N SER A 44 4.00 24.29 -5.53
CA SER A 44 3.85 23.74 -6.89
C SER A 44 3.89 22.21 -6.93
N LEU A 45 3.25 21.54 -5.96
CA LEU A 45 3.25 20.08 -5.88
C LEU A 45 2.30 19.47 -6.91
N SER A 46 2.70 18.34 -7.50
CA SER A 46 1.81 17.48 -8.29
C SER A 46 1.36 16.26 -7.48
N PHE A 47 0.11 15.85 -7.65
CA PHE A 47 -0.47 14.69 -6.96
C PHE A 47 -0.87 13.61 -7.98
N THR A 48 -0.59 12.35 -7.67
CA THR A 48 -1.02 11.21 -8.49
C THR A 48 -1.74 10.20 -7.59
N THR A 49 -2.97 9.83 -7.96
CA THR A 49 -3.85 8.95 -7.19
C THR A 49 -4.34 7.78 -8.06
N GLY A 50 -5.11 6.88 -7.45
CA GLY A 50 -5.84 5.84 -8.16
C GLY A 50 -5.23 4.45 -8.03
N GLN A 51 -5.94 3.47 -8.55
CA GLN A 51 -5.50 2.08 -8.54
C GLN A 51 -4.23 1.90 -9.38
N CYS A 52 -3.29 1.09 -8.89
CA CYS A 52 -2.04 0.84 -9.58
C CYS A 52 -2.30 0.09 -10.91
N PRO A 53 -1.85 0.62 -12.07
CA PRO A 53 -1.96 -0.09 -13.34
C PRO A 53 -0.90 -1.20 -13.42
N MET A 54 -1.14 -2.32 -12.73
CA MET A 54 -0.15 -3.39 -12.54
C MET A 54 0.48 -3.90 -13.85
N MET A 55 -0.33 -4.03 -14.91
CA MET A 55 0.13 -4.49 -16.23
C MET A 55 1.21 -3.60 -16.85
N ARG A 56 1.28 -2.32 -16.46
CA ARG A 56 2.33 -1.40 -16.92
C ARG A 56 3.71 -1.75 -16.36
N TYR A 57 3.78 -2.38 -15.19
CA TYR A 57 5.03 -2.51 -14.42
C TYR A 57 5.44 -3.96 -14.15
N HIS A 58 4.49 -4.90 -14.05
CA HIS A 58 4.72 -6.25 -13.54
C HIS A 58 5.85 -7.01 -14.25
N ARG A 59 5.95 -6.93 -15.59
CA ARG A 59 6.99 -7.64 -16.36
C ARG A 59 8.40 -7.15 -16.04
N GLN A 60 8.59 -5.83 -15.95
CA GLN A 60 9.91 -5.26 -15.65
C GLN A 60 10.32 -5.54 -14.21
N LEU A 61 9.36 -5.48 -13.28
CA LEU A 61 9.59 -5.82 -11.87
C LEU A 61 9.92 -7.31 -11.69
N MET A 62 9.20 -8.21 -12.38
CA MET A 62 9.52 -9.63 -12.41
C MET A 62 10.95 -9.85 -12.91
N MET A 63 11.35 -9.21 -14.01
CA MET A 63 12.73 -9.33 -14.51
C MET A 63 13.75 -8.78 -13.52
N ALA A 64 13.45 -7.71 -12.78
CA ALA A 64 14.33 -7.21 -11.73
C ALA A 64 14.51 -8.23 -10.59
N ILE A 65 13.45 -8.95 -10.20
CA ILE A 65 13.51 -10.03 -9.20
C ILE A 65 14.35 -11.19 -9.73
N LEU A 66 14.07 -11.68 -10.94
CA LEU A 66 14.78 -12.81 -11.55
C LEU A 66 16.26 -12.54 -11.85
N ASN A 67 16.67 -11.27 -11.90
CA ASN A 67 18.05 -10.85 -12.08
C ASN A 67 18.66 -10.31 -10.77
N ASP A 68 18.11 -10.70 -9.62
CA ASP A 68 18.60 -10.38 -8.27
C ASP A 68 18.80 -8.88 -7.96
N LYS A 69 18.11 -8.00 -8.70
CA LYS A 69 18.18 -6.54 -8.46
C LYS A 69 17.33 -6.10 -7.27
N VAL A 70 16.35 -6.92 -6.87
CA VAL A 70 15.42 -6.61 -5.78
C VAL A 70 15.08 -7.88 -4.98
N GLN A 71 15.25 -7.81 -3.66
CA GLN A 71 14.90 -8.88 -2.72
C GLN A 71 13.60 -8.54 -1.98
N ILE A 72 12.47 -8.54 -2.72
CA ILE A 72 11.21 -7.97 -2.23
C ILE A 72 10.63 -8.73 -1.03
N ALA A 73 10.71 -10.07 -1.02
CA ALA A 73 10.21 -10.90 0.08
C ALA A 73 10.88 -10.54 1.42
N LYS A 74 12.20 -10.29 1.39
CA LYS A 74 12.94 -9.81 2.56
C LYS A 74 12.52 -8.39 2.96
N ALA A 75 12.40 -7.49 1.99
CA ALA A 75 12.06 -6.09 2.24
C ALA A 75 10.69 -5.91 2.93
N VAL A 76 9.71 -6.77 2.63
CA VAL A 76 8.37 -6.73 3.23
C VAL A 76 8.19 -7.73 4.38
N ASN A 77 9.24 -8.44 4.77
CA ASN A 77 9.21 -9.52 5.76
C ASN A 77 8.10 -10.54 5.46
N ALA A 78 8.16 -11.15 4.27
CA ALA A 78 7.20 -12.16 3.84
C ALA A 78 7.22 -13.37 4.79
N THR A 79 6.05 -13.80 5.24
CA THR A 79 5.86 -14.96 6.12
C THR A 79 4.83 -15.88 5.48
N VAL A 80 5.23 -17.10 5.17
CA VAL A 80 4.34 -18.10 4.57
C VAL A 80 3.53 -18.75 5.68
N ILE A 81 2.21 -18.86 5.48
CA ILE A 81 1.29 -19.53 6.42
C ILE A 81 0.35 -20.45 5.64
N PRO A 82 -0.12 -21.56 6.26
CA PRO A 82 -1.16 -22.39 5.66
C PRO A 82 -2.50 -21.63 5.62
N LEU A 83 -3.46 -22.12 4.83
CA LEU A 83 -4.75 -21.45 4.64
C LEU A 83 -5.56 -21.40 5.94
N GLU A 84 -5.44 -22.43 6.77
CA GLU A 84 -6.12 -22.58 8.07
C GLU A 84 -5.70 -21.50 9.07
N GLU A 85 -4.48 -20.98 8.93
CA GLU A 85 -3.95 -19.92 9.78
C GLU A 85 -4.32 -18.51 9.29
N ALA A 86 -4.96 -18.38 8.11
CA ALA A 86 -5.35 -17.08 7.57
C ALA A 86 -6.11 -16.21 8.60
N PRO A 87 -7.12 -16.71 9.35
CA PRO A 87 -7.82 -15.90 10.36
C PRO A 87 -6.90 -15.33 11.44
N GLN A 88 -5.87 -16.08 11.85
CA GLN A 88 -4.89 -15.59 12.81
C GLN A 88 -3.97 -14.55 12.16
N GLY A 89 -3.53 -14.79 10.92
CA GLY A 89 -2.75 -13.83 10.14
C GLY A 89 -3.45 -12.49 9.97
N TYR A 90 -4.77 -12.49 9.72
CA TYR A 90 -5.57 -11.25 9.69
C TYR A 90 -5.57 -10.52 11.05
N LYS A 91 -5.78 -11.23 12.17
CA LYS A 91 -5.77 -10.64 13.51
C LYS A 91 -4.40 -10.04 13.88
N ASP A 92 -3.33 -10.72 13.52
CA ASP A 92 -1.98 -10.25 13.80
C ASP A 92 -1.61 -9.03 12.95
N PHE A 93 -1.99 -9.05 11.67
CA PHE A 93 -1.78 -7.92 10.76
C PHE A 93 -2.56 -6.67 11.20
N ASP A 94 -3.81 -6.83 11.64
CA ASP A 94 -4.64 -5.76 12.20
C ASP A 94 -4.01 -5.11 13.44
N LYS A 95 -3.33 -5.89 14.29
CA LYS A 95 -2.57 -5.40 15.44
C LYS A 95 -1.23 -4.74 15.07
N GLY A 96 -0.90 -4.62 13.79
CA GLY A 96 0.31 -3.96 13.31
C GLY A 96 1.55 -4.87 13.24
N ALA A 97 1.37 -6.19 13.12
CA ALA A 97 2.51 -7.08 12.88
C ALA A 97 3.29 -6.64 11.63
N ALA A 98 4.60 -6.46 11.77
CA ALA A 98 5.51 -6.07 10.68
C ALA A 98 5.84 -7.25 9.75
N LYS A 99 4.81 -7.92 9.21
CA LYS A 99 4.91 -9.10 8.35
C LYS A 99 4.01 -8.95 7.14
N LYS A 100 4.43 -9.54 6.01
CA LYS A 100 3.56 -9.76 4.86
C LYS A 100 3.18 -11.24 4.79
N PHE A 101 1.98 -11.57 5.28
CA PHE A 101 1.48 -12.94 5.20
C PHE A 101 1.22 -13.37 3.74
N VAL A 102 1.69 -14.55 3.39
CA VAL A 102 1.51 -15.20 2.08
C VAL A 102 0.87 -16.56 2.34
N LEU A 103 -0.33 -16.78 1.82
CA LEU A 103 -1.04 -18.04 2.01
C LEU A 103 -0.47 -19.10 1.06
N ASN A 104 -0.12 -20.28 1.58
CA ASN A 104 0.32 -21.43 0.82
C ASN A 104 -0.71 -22.58 0.98
N PRO A 105 -1.81 -22.57 0.19
CA PRO A 105 -2.95 -23.47 0.41
C PRO A 105 -2.71 -24.93 0.02
N HIS A 106 -1.58 -25.24 -0.63
CA HIS A 106 -1.30 -26.57 -1.19
C HIS A 106 0.15 -27.00 -0.94
N ASP A 107 0.83 -26.41 0.05
CA ASP A 107 2.20 -26.78 0.45
C ASP A 107 3.23 -26.77 -0.71
N LEU A 108 3.07 -25.84 -1.66
CA LEU A 108 3.91 -25.78 -2.87
C LEU A 108 5.31 -25.20 -2.62
N ILE A 109 5.46 -24.44 -1.54
CA ILE A 109 6.72 -23.82 -1.11
C ILE A 109 6.97 -24.09 0.38
N PRO A 110 8.22 -24.09 0.84
CA PRO A 110 8.52 -24.13 2.27
C PRO A 110 7.89 -22.96 3.03
N ALA A 111 7.52 -23.21 4.29
CA ALA A 111 7.07 -22.18 5.23
C ALA A 111 8.22 -21.26 5.66
#